data_AF-A0A259NGE7-F1
#
_entry.id   AF-A0A259NGE7-F1
#
_cell.length_a   1.000
_cell.length_b   1.000
_cell.length_c   1.000
_cell.angle_alpha   90.00
_cell.angle_beta   90.00
_cell.angle_gamma   90.00
#
_symmetry.space_group_name_H-M   'P 1'
#
loop_
_entity.id
_entity.type
_entity.pdbx_description
1 polymer ?
#
loop_
_entity_poly.entity_id
_entity_poly.type
_entity_poly.pdbx_seq_one_letter_code
_entity_poly.pdbx_strand_id
1 'polypeptide(L)'
;MDSPYNEAPEMMNIVVVIHGTEIVTLAKKNYQKYKVAVDRMNYYHQLGVQFHICGLALHDFDYTPKDMQDFVKIVPSAFADLAGLQQEGYALITPRIFAKQLNTQDIR
;
A
#
# COMPACT_ATOMS: atom_id res chain seq x y z
N MET A 1 -3.81 31.89 -12.62
CA MET A 1 -3.41 31.47 -11.27
C MET A 1 -2.48 30.30 -11.48
N ASP A 2 -1.21 30.47 -11.15
CA ASP A 2 -0.26 29.37 -11.18
C ASP A 2 -0.63 28.36 -10.08
N SER A 3 -0.39 27.08 -10.34
CA SER A 3 -0.64 26.04 -9.35
C SER A 3 0.27 26.28 -8.14
N PRO A 4 -0.21 26.15 -6.88
CA PRO A 4 0.66 26.25 -5.73
C PRO A 4 1.85 25.29 -5.89
N TYR A 5 3.05 25.83 -5.70
CA TYR A 5 4.37 25.18 -5.79
C TYR A 5 4.86 24.77 -7.18
N ASN A 6 4.06 24.84 -8.24
CA ASN A 6 4.44 24.40 -9.60
C ASN A 6 5.09 22.99 -9.65
N GLU A 7 4.80 22.15 -8.65
CA GLU A 7 5.31 20.79 -8.59
C GLU A 7 4.46 19.89 -9.47
N ALA A 8 5.07 19.30 -10.50
CA ALA A 8 4.44 18.28 -11.31
C ALA A 8 4.26 16.99 -10.47
N PRO A 9 3.16 16.22 -10.65
CA PRO A 9 2.93 14.99 -9.88
C PRO A 9 4.11 14.01 -9.91
N GLU A 10 4.88 14.01 -10.99
CA GLU A 10 6.05 13.15 -11.20
C GLU A 10 7.26 13.58 -10.37
N MET A 11 7.26 14.80 -9.80
CA MET A 11 8.30 15.29 -8.87
C MET A 11 8.03 14.86 -7.42
N MET A 12 6.87 14.26 -7.13
CA MET A 12 6.55 13.76 -5.80
C MET A 12 7.00 12.30 -5.64
N ASN A 13 7.84 12.07 -4.62
CA ASN A 13 8.26 10.72 -4.24
C ASN A 13 7.36 10.19 -3.12
N ILE A 14 6.42 9.31 -3.48
CA ILE A 14 5.39 8.81 -2.57
C ILE A 14 5.51 7.30 -2.43
N VAL A 15 5.60 6.86 -1.17
CA VAL A 15 5.54 5.44 -0.79
C VAL A 15 4.32 5.21 0.09
N VAL A 16 3.44 4.31 -0.36
CA VAL A 16 2.28 3.85 0.40
C VAL A 16 2.62 2.51 1.04
N VAL A 17 2.83 2.51 2.36
CA VAL A 17 3.08 1.30 3.13
C VAL A 17 1.76 0.71 3.62
N ILE A 18 1.45 -0.51 3.17
CA ILE A 18 0.21 -1.23 3.46
C ILE A 18 0.54 -2.44 4.35
N HIS A 19 -0.10 -2.47 5.52
CA HIS A 19 0.14 -3.47 6.56
C HIS A 19 -1.19 -3.96 7.13
N GLY A 20 -1.18 -5.08 7.86
CA GLY A 20 -2.33 -5.56 8.59
C GLY A 20 -3.39 -6.18 7.69
N THR A 21 -4.65 -5.89 7.97
CA THR A 21 -5.82 -6.44 7.25
C THR A 21 -5.94 -5.97 5.80
N GLU A 22 -5.31 -4.86 5.49
CA GLU A 22 -5.41 -4.13 4.23
C GLU A 22 -4.70 -4.86 3.09
N ILE A 23 -3.77 -5.78 3.40
CA ILE A 23 -3.09 -6.60 2.39
C ILE A 23 -4.07 -7.51 1.62
N VAL A 24 -5.19 -7.85 2.24
CA VAL A 24 -6.25 -8.66 1.64
C VAL A 24 -6.83 -8.00 0.39
N THR A 25 -6.83 -6.66 0.35
CA THR A 25 -7.24 -5.86 -0.81
C THR A 25 -6.35 -6.11 -2.03
N LEU A 26 -5.08 -6.44 -1.80
CA LEU A 26 -4.06 -6.62 -2.84
C LEU A 26 -3.87 -8.08 -3.25
N ALA A 27 -4.61 -9.02 -2.69
CA ALA A 27 -4.62 -10.39 -3.17
C ALA A 27 -5.31 -10.49 -4.54
N LYS A 28 -4.68 -11.13 -5.53
CA LYS A 28 -5.20 -11.35 -6.89
C LYS A 28 -6.58 -12.00 -6.88
N LYS A 29 -6.81 -12.98 -6.01
CA LYS A 29 -8.11 -13.65 -5.84
C LYS A 29 -9.24 -12.68 -5.44
N ASN A 30 -8.91 -11.57 -4.77
CA ASN A 30 -9.86 -10.58 -4.27
C ASN A 30 -10.02 -9.39 -5.24
N TYR A 31 -9.36 -9.41 -6.41
CA TYR A 31 -9.37 -8.31 -7.36
C TYR A 31 -10.78 -7.84 -7.72
N GLN A 32 -11.71 -8.75 -8.02
CA GLN A 32 -13.07 -8.37 -8.40
C GLN A 32 -13.80 -7.62 -7.27
N LYS A 33 -13.60 -8.03 -6.01
CA LYS A 33 -14.20 -7.39 -4.82
C LYS A 33 -13.67 -5.98 -4.60
N TYR A 34 -12.39 -5.74 -4.89
CA TYR A 34 -11.71 -4.47 -4.63
C TYR A 34 -11.25 -3.74 -5.89
N LYS A 35 -11.85 -4.04 -7.04
CA LYS A 35 -11.39 -3.59 -8.36
C LYS A 35 -11.14 -2.10 -8.43
N VAL A 36 -12.08 -1.29 -7.92
CA VAL A 36 -11.98 0.18 -7.93
C VAL A 36 -10.75 0.67 -7.18
N ALA A 37 -10.44 0.09 -6.02
CA ALA A 37 -9.27 0.48 -5.23
C ALA A 37 -7.98 0.00 -5.89
N VAL A 38 -7.95 -1.26 -6.35
CA VAL A 38 -6.77 -1.86 -6.98
C VAL A 38 -6.40 -1.17 -8.29
N ASP A 39 -7.38 -0.88 -9.15
CA ASP A 39 -7.15 -0.15 -10.40
C ASP A 39 -6.62 1.25 -10.14
N ARG A 40 -7.13 1.93 -9.11
CA ARG A 40 -6.64 3.25 -8.70
C ARG A 40 -5.21 3.19 -8.17
N MET A 41 -4.87 2.18 -7.37
CA MET A 41 -3.50 1.96 -6.92
C MET A 41 -2.57 1.69 -8.10
N ASN A 42 -2.98 0.84 -9.06
CA ASN A 42 -2.20 0.58 -10.26
C ASN A 42 -2.02 1.82 -11.16
N TYR A 43 -3.05 2.66 -11.28
CA TYR A 43 -2.94 3.95 -11.96
C TYR A 43 -1.89 4.86 -11.31
N TYR A 44 -1.91 5.00 -9.98
CA TYR A 44 -0.90 5.80 -9.28
C TYR A 44 0.50 5.18 -9.34
N HIS A 45 0.58 3.85 -9.38
CA HIS A 45 1.85 3.16 -9.60
C HIS A 45 2.46 3.51 -10.96
N GLN A 46 1.64 3.59 -12.02
CA GLN A 46 2.10 4.03 -13.35
C GLN A 46 2.58 5.49 -13.36
N LEU A 47 2.18 6.31 -12.39
CA LEU A 47 2.66 7.67 -12.17
C LEU A 47 3.88 7.75 -11.22
N GLY A 48 4.39 6.62 -10.73
CA GLY A 48 5.61 6.56 -9.92
C GLY A 48 5.38 6.29 -8.42
N VAL A 49 4.13 6.16 -7.95
CA VAL A 49 3.86 5.83 -6.55
C VAL A 49 4.26 4.39 -6.24
N GLN A 50 5.01 4.19 -5.16
CA GLN A 50 5.41 2.86 -4.70
C GLN A 50 4.42 2.32 -3.68
N PHE A 51 4.04 1.05 -3.82
CA PHE A 51 3.15 0.37 -2.88
C PHE A 51 3.91 -0.75 -2.18
N HIS A 52 4.26 -0.54 -0.91
CA HIS A 52 4.98 -1.52 -0.11
C HIS A 52 4.01 -2.35 0.71
N ILE A 53 4.17 -3.67 0.74
CA ILE A 53 3.35 -4.57 1.56
C ILE A 53 4.20 -5.38 2.53
N CYS A 54 3.68 -5.56 3.75
CA CYS A 54 4.39 -6.23 4.83
C CYS A 54 4.49 -7.75 4.64
N GLY A 55 5.70 -8.27 4.47
CA GLY A 55 5.97 -9.71 4.34
C GLY A 55 5.54 -10.53 5.56
N LEU A 56 5.68 -10.00 6.78
CA LEU A 56 5.13 -10.65 7.98
C LEU A 56 3.60 -10.78 7.91
N ALA A 57 2.91 -9.76 7.38
CA ALA A 57 1.47 -9.82 7.27
C ALA A 57 1.03 -10.83 6.20
N LEU A 58 1.80 -11.03 5.13
CA LEU A 58 1.54 -12.12 4.17
C LEU A 58 1.53 -13.47 4.88
N HIS A 59 2.53 -13.73 5.73
CA HIS A 59 2.59 -14.96 6.51
C HIS A 59 1.38 -15.12 7.44
N ASP A 60 1.00 -14.07 8.17
CA ASP A 60 -0.16 -14.10 9.08
C ASP A 60 -1.50 -14.31 8.37
N PHE A 61 -1.55 -14.08 7.05
CA PHE A 61 -2.74 -14.24 6.21
C PHE A 61 -2.67 -15.44 5.27
N ASP A 62 -1.64 -16.28 5.41
CA ASP A 62 -1.42 -17.46 4.56
C ASP A 62 -1.28 -17.12 3.07
N TYR A 63 -0.72 -15.95 2.77
CA TYR A 63 -0.42 -15.49 1.42
C TYR A 63 1.05 -15.69 1.06
N THR A 64 1.29 -15.90 -0.22
CA THR A 64 2.62 -15.91 -0.83
C THR A 64 2.80 -14.68 -1.73
N PRO A 65 4.04 -14.32 -2.09
CA PRO A 65 4.29 -13.25 -3.06
C PRO A 65 3.51 -13.38 -4.37
N LYS A 66 3.27 -14.61 -4.84
CA LYS A 66 2.56 -14.87 -6.11
C LYS A 66 1.08 -14.50 -6.05
N ASP A 67 0.52 -14.44 -4.84
CA ASP A 67 -0.88 -14.14 -4.62
C ASP A 67 -1.17 -12.64 -4.71
N MET A 68 -0.16 -11.77 -4.75
CA MET A 68 -0.32 -10.31 -4.64
C MET A 68 -0.25 -9.62 -6.01
N GLN A 69 -0.93 -8.48 -6.17
CA GLN A 69 -0.87 -7.69 -7.41
C GLN A 69 0.59 -7.38 -7.82
N ASP A 70 0.91 -7.45 -9.10
CA ASP A 70 2.31 -7.41 -9.57
C ASP A 70 3.02 -6.06 -9.34
N PHE A 71 2.26 -4.98 -9.13
CA PHE A 71 2.80 -3.64 -8.89
C PHE A 71 3.27 -3.39 -7.44
N VAL A 72 3.03 -4.33 -6.53
CA VAL A 72 3.40 -4.17 -5.12
C VAL A 72 4.83 -4.65 -4.86
N LYS A 73 5.52 -3.96 -3.96
CA LYS A 73 6.83 -4.38 -3.45
C LYS A 73 6.65 -5.01 -2.08
N ILE A 74 7.10 -6.25 -1.92
CA ILE A 74 7.06 -6.92 -0.62
C ILE A 74 8.31 -6.49 0.16
N VAL A 75 8.09 -5.93 1.34
CA VAL A 75 9.15 -5.52 2.28
C VAL A 75 9.16 -6.47 3.47
N PRO A 76 10.31 -6.68 4.15
CA PRO A 76 10.37 -7.63 5.28
C PRO A 76 9.35 -7.31 6.39
N SER A 77 9.24 -6.04 6.76
CA SER A 77 8.28 -5.53 7.75
C SER A 77 7.91 -4.10 7.40
N ALA A 78 6.62 -3.76 7.46
CA ALA A 78 6.14 -2.40 7.23
C ALA A 78 6.75 -1.38 8.21
N PHE A 79 6.94 -1.75 9.48
CA PHE A 79 7.51 -0.84 10.48
C PHE A 79 8.99 -0.55 10.23
N ALA A 80 9.75 -1.58 9.85
CA ALA A 80 11.16 -1.40 9.51
C ALA A 80 11.32 -0.57 8.23
N ASP A 81 10.46 -0.80 7.25
CA ASP A 81 10.42 -0.05 6.00
C ASP A 81 10.06 1.43 6.25
N LEU A 82 9.02 1.72 7.04
CA LEU A 82 8.68 3.09 7.46
C LEU A 82 9.83 3.78 8.19
N ALA A 83 10.50 3.09 9.11
CA ALA A 83 11.64 3.65 9.83
C ALA A 83 12.80 3.99 8.89
N GLY A 84 13.08 3.12 7.91
CA GLY A 84 14.09 3.37 6.87
C GLY A 84 13.73 4.58 6.00
N LEU A 85 12.50 4.64 5.51
CA LEU A 85 12.01 5.79 4.73
C LEU A 85 12.11 7.10 5.52
N GLN A 86 11.75 7.09 6.81
CA GLN A 86 11.90 8.28 7.64
C GLN A 86 13.37 8.70 7.82
N GLN A 87 14.31 7.75 7.90
CA GLN A 87 15.76 8.04 7.94
C GLN A 87 16.27 8.61 6.62
N GLU A 88 15.69 8.21 5.49
CA GLU A 88 15.96 8.79 4.16
C GLU A 88 15.35 10.19 3.97
N GLY A 89 14.58 10.69 4.95
CA GLY A 89 14.01 12.04 4.95
C GLY A 89 12.55 12.11 4.51
N TYR A 90 11.85 10.99 4.37
CA TYR A 90 10.42 11.00 4.06
C TYR A 90 9.60 11.51 5.24
N ALA A 91 8.62 12.36 4.95
CA ALA A 91 7.59 12.73 5.90
C ALA A 91 6.53 11.63 6.00
N LEU A 92 6.10 11.31 7.23
CA LEU A 92 5.05 10.34 7.48
C LEU A 92 3.68 11.01 7.52
N ILE A 93 2.76 10.54 6.67
CA ILE A 93 1.34 10.88 6.72
C ILE A 93 0.56 9.64 7.12
N THR A 94 -0.12 9.69 8.27
CA THR A 94 -0.92 8.57 8.77
C THR A 94 -2.41 8.77 8.46
N PRO A 95 -3.05 7.83 7.74
CA PRO A 95 -4.49 7.86 7.59
C PRO A 95 -5.17 7.54 8.93
N ARG A 96 -6.30 8.19 9.20
CA ARG A 96 -7.07 7.95 10.42
C ARG A 96 -8.05 6.79 10.21
N ILE A 97 -7.79 5.65 10.84
CA ILE A 97 -8.72 4.52 10.88
C ILE A 97 -9.53 4.60 12.17
N PHE A 98 -10.85 4.74 12.06
CA PHE A 98 -11.73 5.03 13.21
C PHE A 98 -12.10 3.78 14.02
N ALA A 99 -12.37 2.64 13.38
CA ALA A 99 -12.64 1.35 14.04
C ALA A 99 -12.61 0.18 13.04
N LYS A 100 -12.15 -1.00 13.48
CA LYS A 100 -12.29 -2.26 12.75
C LYS A 100 -13.75 -2.71 12.78
N GLN A 101 -14.36 -2.88 11.61
CA GLN A 101 -15.78 -3.25 11.49
C GLN A 101 -16.00 -4.72 11.13
N LEU A 102 -14.98 -5.41 10.61
CA LEU A 102 -15.08 -6.78 10.06
C LEU A 102 -13.99 -7.67 10.64
N ASN A 103 -14.29 -8.96 10.84
CA ASN A 103 -13.29 -9.92 11.27
C ASN A 103 -12.37 -10.32 10.12
N THR A 104 -11.17 -10.80 10.47
CA THR A 104 -10.16 -11.19 9.49
C THR A 104 -10.63 -12.34 8.58
N GLN A 105 -11.41 -13.28 9.11
CA GLN A 105 -11.95 -14.39 8.32
C GLN A 105 -12.98 -13.94 7.28
N ASP A 106 -13.74 -12.88 7.56
CA ASP A 106 -14.81 -12.38 6.67
C ASP A 106 -14.28 -11.60 5.47
N ILE A 107 -13.04 -11.10 5.58
CA ILE A 107 -12.41 -10.28 4.55
C ILE A 107 -11.49 -11.07 3.62
N ARG A 108 -10.88 -12.17 4.12
CA ARG A 108 -9.83 -12.99 3.49
C ARG A 108 -10.21 -13.52 2.10
#